data_AF-A0A7W9E766-F1
#
_entry.id   AF-A0A7W9E766-F1
#
_cell.length_a   1.000
_cell.length_b   1.000
_cell.length_c   1.000
_cell.angle_alpha   90.00
_cell.angle_beta   90.00
_cell.angle_gamma   90.00
#
_symmetry.space_group_name_H-M   'P 1'
#
loop_
_entity.id
_entity.type
_entity.pdbx_description
1 polymer ?
#
loop_
_entity_poly.entity_id
_entity_poly.type
_entity_poly.pdbx_seq_one_letter_code
_entity_poly.pdbx_strand_id
1 'polypeptide(L)'
;MRIAKSLTLGLGLALAVSLTSGMAMAQDTDAPPSETAAASLPNAFDGTPRPAPPVAVQETPTAEAPDVTRARETLEAVIADAQDGSLDFSAFSEDMTNRLRPVEGDLTAAIQSFGALETIAHVGHQNGADMFEVRFESILTQWVIGFDAEDRIAVLLFREAPPAEAAPAPASGS
;
A
#
# COMPACT_ATOMS: atom_id res chain seq x y z
N MET A 1 7.08 -32.74 38.56
CA MET A 1 7.92 -32.37 39.72
C MET A 1 9.27 -31.93 39.15
N ARG A 2 9.60 -30.64 38.95
CA ARG A 2 9.74 -29.45 39.83
C ARG A 2 9.27 -28.22 39.00
N ILE A 3 8.28 -27.38 39.31
CA ILE A 3 8.04 -26.34 40.34
C ILE A 3 9.15 -25.29 40.57
N ALA A 4 8.75 -24.02 40.35
CA ALA A 4 9.28 -22.72 40.81
C ALA A 4 10.47 -22.10 40.03
N LYS A 5 10.58 -20.78 39.78
CA LYS A 5 10.05 -19.62 40.52
C LYS A 5 10.06 -18.32 39.67
N SER A 6 9.18 -17.41 40.08
CA SER A 6 8.74 -16.09 39.59
C SER A 6 9.75 -14.92 39.60
N LEU A 7 9.42 -13.82 38.89
CA LEU A 7 9.51 -12.37 39.26
C LEU A 7 9.02 -11.55 38.03
N THR A 8 7.86 -10.89 37.91
CA THR A 8 7.25 -9.70 38.58
C THR A 8 8.17 -8.51 38.83
N LEU A 9 8.00 -7.43 38.03
CA LEU A 9 8.03 -5.97 38.32
C LEU A 9 8.09 -5.24 36.95
N GLY A 10 7.28 -4.28 36.52
CA GLY A 10 6.39 -3.33 37.19
C GLY A 10 7.01 -1.93 37.27
N LEU A 11 6.76 -1.04 36.29
CA LEU A 11 6.90 0.44 36.37
C LEU A 11 6.44 1.06 35.03
N GLY A 12 5.57 2.06 34.88
CA GLY A 12 5.05 3.03 35.84
C GLY A 12 5.32 4.47 35.35
N LEU A 13 4.39 5.01 34.54
CA LEU A 13 3.84 6.38 34.51
C LEU A 13 4.77 7.61 34.67
N ALA A 14 4.66 8.60 33.76
CA ALA A 14 4.47 10.02 34.10
C ALA A 14 4.12 10.88 32.88
N LEU A 15 2.88 11.38 32.80
CA LEU A 15 2.53 12.57 32.03
C LEU A 15 2.79 13.80 32.91
N ALA A 16 3.58 14.76 32.41
CA ALA A 16 3.76 16.06 33.04
C ALA A 16 2.80 17.08 32.38
N VAL A 17 1.89 17.61 33.20
CA VAL A 17 1.07 18.78 32.89
C VAL A 17 1.86 20.02 33.29
N SER A 18 1.91 21.04 32.43
CA SER A 18 2.34 22.39 32.80
C SER A 18 1.24 23.37 32.42
N LEU A 19 0.60 23.92 33.45
CA LEU A 19 -0.30 25.06 33.39
C LEU A 19 0.55 26.32 33.59
N THR A 20 0.55 27.24 32.63
CA THR A 20 0.93 28.63 32.92
C THR A 20 -0.09 29.57 32.30
N SER A 21 -0.65 30.39 33.18
CA SER A 21 -1.67 31.41 32.90
C SER A 21 -1.00 32.67 32.35
N GLY A 22 -1.48 33.16 31.21
CA GLY A 22 -1.21 34.51 30.72
C GLY A 22 -2.52 35.18 30.32
N MET A 23 -2.95 36.18 31.08
CA MET A 23 -4.15 36.97 30.86
C MET A 23 -3.75 38.40 30.43
N ALA A 24 -4.51 38.95 29.46
CA ALA A 24 -4.62 40.37 29.10
C ALA A 24 -3.41 40.99 28.35
N MET A 25 -3.51 41.80 27.30
CA MET A 25 -4.55 42.72 26.81
C MET A 25 -4.39 42.93 25.30
N ALA A 26 -5.50 42.95 24.56
CA ALA A 26 -5.62 43.72 23.31
C ALA A 26 -7.11 44.03 23.13
N GLN A 27 -7.53 45.18 23.64
CA GLN A 27 -8.76 45.84 23.26
C GLN A 27 -8.34 47.13 22.58
N ASP A 28 -8.47 47.18 21.25
CA ASP A 28 -8.66 48.41 20.48
C ASP A 28 -9.33 47.96 19.17
N THR A 29 -10.66 48.01 19.09
CA THR A 29 -11.50 49.14 18.66
C THR A 29 -11.97 48.91 17.22
N ASP A 30 -13.27 49.15 17.05
CA ASP A 30 -14.07 49.33 15.83
C ASP A 30 -14.69 48.09 15.13
N ALA A 31 -16.01 48.02 15.32
CA ALA A 31 -16.96 47.27 14.52
C ALA A 31 -17.39 48.13 13.27
N PRO A 32 -18.12 47.56 12.31
CA PRO A 32 -17.99 47.80 10.85
C PRO A 32 -18.90 48.92 10.29
N PRO A 33 -18.87 49.15 8.96
CA PRO A 33 -20.04 48.71 8.20
C PRO A 33 -19.69 48.12 6.82
N SER A 34 -20.21 46.92 6.54
CA SER A 34 -20.51 46.53 5.16
C SER A 34 -22.00 46.29 5.08
N GLU A 35 -22.67 47.33 4.62
CA GLU A 35 -24.09 47.42 4.39
C GLU A 35 -24.46 46.57 3.15
N THR A 36 -25.28 45.55 3.39
CA THR A 36 -26.48 45.19 2.60
C THR A 36 -26.37 44.86 1.11
N ALA A 37 -26.51 43.56 0.80
CA ALA A 37 -27.57 42.97 -0.04
C ALA A 37 -27.39 41.43 -0.07
N ALA A 38 -28.04 40.62 0.76
CA ALA A 38 -29.47 40.32 0.80
C ALA A 38 -30.06 39.87 -0.56
N ALA A 39 -29.60 38.74 -1.09
CA ALA A 39 -30.51 37.77 -1.69
C ALA A 39 -30.85 36.74 -0.60
N SER A 40 -32.07 36.85 -0.08
CA SER A 40 -32.62 36.04 1.00
C SER A 40 -32.68 34.56 0.64
N LEU A 41 -31.91 33.72 1.33
CA LEU A 41 -32.28 32.32 1.53
C LEU A 41 -32.63 32.11 3.01
N PRO A 42 -33.82 31.53 3.30
CA PRO A 42 -34.32 31.36 4.66
C PRO A 42 -33.58 30.25 5.43
N ASN A 43 -32.99 30.68 6.54
CA ASN A 43 -32.94 30.02 7.86
C ASN A 43 -32.84 28.47 7.90
N ALA A 44 -31.61 27.94 8.01
CA ALA A 44 -31.35 26.55 8.42
C ALA A 44 -30.16 26.40 9.40
N PHE A 45 -29.75 27.47 10.08
CA PHE A 45 -28.63 27.43 11.05
C PHE A 45 -29.09 27.33 12.52
N ASP A 46 -30.39 27.19 12.79
CA ASP A 46 -30.92 26.91 14.13
C ASP A 46 -31.05 25.40 14.34
N GLY A 47 -29.91 24.76 14.54
CA GLY A 47 -29.82 23.35 14.86
C GLY A 47 -28.57 23.13 15.69
N THR A 48 -28.76 22.83 16.97
CA THR A 48 -27.68 22.39 17.87
C THR A 48 -26.83 21.35 17.14
N PRO A 49 -25.49 21.46 17.12
CA PRO A 49 -24.65 20.42 16.51
C PRO A 49 -24.85 19.14 17.32
N ARG A 50 -25.69 18.24 16.81
CA ARG A 50 -25.74 16.86 17.29
C ARG A 50 -24.39 16.25 16.91
N PRO A 51 -23.63 15.68 17.87
CA PRO A 51 -22.43 14.93 17.52
C PRO A 51 -22.88 13.81 16.58
N ALA A 52 -22.44 13.89 15.32
CA ALA A 52 -22.55 12.76 14.42
C ALA A 52 -21.78 11.61 15.08
N PRO A 53 -22.31 10.38 15.08
CA PRO A 53 -21.47 9.22 15.38
C PRO A 53 -20.24 9.30 14.46
N PRO A 54 -19.05 8.87 14.90
CA PRO A 54 -17.92 8.78 13.99
C PRO A 54 -18.42 7.94 12.82
N VAL A 55 -18.52 8.57 11.65
CA VAL A 55 -18.52 7.81 10.41
C VAL A 55 -17.26 6.99 10.52
N ALA A 56 -17.42 5.67 10.71
CA ALA A 56 -16.36 4.77 10.35
C ALA A 56 -15.94 5.26 8.96
N VAL A 57 -14.68 5.63 8.81
CA VAL A 57 -14.04 5.64 7.51
C VAL A 57 -14.21 4.22 7.00
N GLN A 58 -15.36 3.98 6.37
CA GLN A 58 -15.51 2.92 5.43
C GLN A 58 -14.46 3.29 4.40
N GLU A 59 -13.42 2.48 4.31
CA GLU A 59 -12.49 2.49 3.21
C GLU A 59 -13.33 2.33 1.95
N THR A 60 -13.81 3.45 1.40
CA THR A 60 -14.29 3.55 0.04
C THR A 60 -13.23 2.84 -0.79
N PRO A 61 -13.59 1.91 -1.69
CA PRO A 61 -12.60 1.36 -2.62
C PRO A 61 -11.94 2.55 -3.29
N THR A 62 -10.71 2.85 -2.89
CA THR A 62 -9.93 3.93 -3.45
C THR A 62 -9.90 3.63 -4.93
N ALA A 63 -10.52 4.49 -5.73
CA ALA A 63 -10.44 4.40 -7.18
C ALA A 63 -8.97 4.18 -7.51
N GLU A 64 -8.68 3.02 -8.09
CA GLU A 64 -7.31 2.58 -8.28
C GLU A 64 -6.56 3.65 -9.08
N ALA A 65 -5.39 4.04 -8.59
CA ALA A 65 -4.60 5.06 -9.26
C ALA A 65 -4.32 4.59 -10.70
N PRO A 66 -4.38 5.49 -11.70
CA PRO A 66 -4.21 5.12 -13.10
C PRO A 66 -2.87 4.39 -13.35
N ASP A 67 -1.83 4.71 -12.59
CA ASP A 67 -0.55 4.03 -12.64
C ASP A 67 -0.62 2.57 -12.17
N VAL A 68 -1.43 2.27 -11.13
CA VAL A 68 -1.64 0.89 -10.64
C VAL A 68 -2.42 0.06 -11.66
N THR A 69 -3.44 0.66 -12.30
CA THR A 69 -4.18 0.00 -13.39
C THR A 69 -3.24 -0.35 -14.53
N ARG A 70 -2.43 0.62 -14.99
CA ARG A 70 -1.42 0.40 -16.06
C ARG A 70 -0.46 -0.72 -15.66
N ALA A 71 0.08 -0.66 -14.43
CA ALA A 71 1.02 -1.65 -13.93
C ALA A 71 0.43 -3.06 -13.88
N ARG A 72 -0.84 -3.20 -13.49
CA ARG A 72 -1.56 -4.48 -13.55
C ARG A 72 -1.67 -4.99 -14.98
N GLU A 73 -2.14 -4.16 -15.91
CA GLU A 73 -2.32 -4.55 -17.32
C GLU A 73 -0.99 -4.99 -17.96
N THR A 74 0.09 -4.27 -17.68
CA THR A 74 1.44 -4.66 -18.11
C THR A 74 1.87 -6.00 -17.50
N LEU A 75 1.60 -6.22 -16.21
CA LEU A 75 1.94 -7.47 -15.53
C LEU A 75 1.15 -8.65 -16.11
N GLU A 76 -0.13 -8.46 -16.42
CA GLU A 76 -0.96 -9.48 -17.09
C GLU A 76 -0.40 -9.86 -18.45
N ALA A 77 0.02 -8.89 -19.26
CA ALA A 77 0.65 -9.14 -20.55
C ALA A 77 1.95 -9.94 -20.40
N VAL A 78 2.83 -9.54 -19.47
CA VAL A 78 4.10 -10.25 -19.20
C VAL A 78 3.87 -11.70 -18.77
N ILE A 79 2.84 -11.96 -17.95
CA ILE A 79 2.48 -13.31 -17.53
C ILE A 79 1.96 -14.13 -18.72
N ALA A 80 1.13 -13.53 -19.59
CA ALA A 80 0.62 -14.18 -20.79
C ALA A 80 1.75 -14.55 -21.76
N ASP A 81 2.69 -13.63 -22.00
CA ASP A 81 3.89 -13.86 -22.81
C ASP A 81 4.75 -14.99 -22.23
N ALA A 82 4.94 -15.00 -20.90
CA ALA A 82 5.68 -16.06 -20.23
C ALA A 82 4.99 -17.44 -20.36
N GLN A 83 3.66 -17.47 -20.34
CA GLN A 83 2.88 -18.70 -20.57
C GLN A 83 2.95 -19.18 -22.02
N ASP A 84 3.08 -18.27 -23.00
CA ASP A 84 3.36 -18.61 -24.40
C ASP A 84 4.80 -19.14 -24.59
N GLY A 85 5.70 -18.78 -23.68
CA GLY A 85 7.06 -19.29 -23.60
C GLY A 85 8.13 -18.34 -24.13
N SER A 86 7.78 -17.08 -24.40
CA SER A 86 8.73 -16.03 -24.77
C SER A 86 8.25 -14.68 -24.28
N LEU A 87 9.16 -13.88 -23.70
CA LEU A 87 8.84 -12.53 -23.21
C LEU A 87 8.98 -11.49 -24.31
N ASP A 88 8.05 -10.52 -24.40
CA ASP A 88 8.26 -9.33 -25.24
C ASP A 88 9.27 -8.39 -24.59
N PHE A 89 10.54 -8.49 -25.00
CA PHE A 89 11.61 -7.62 -24.53
C PHE A 89 11.46 -6.14 -24.94
N SER A 90 10.54 -5.81 -25.85
CA SER A 90 10.28 -4.42 -26.27
C SER A 90 9.64 -3.60 -25.14
N ALA A 91 8.86 -4.25 -24.27
CA ALA A 91 8.27 -3.65 -23.07
C ALA A 91 9.29 -3.38 -21.95
N PHE A 92 10.48 -3.96 -22.01
CA PHE A 92 11.51 -3.86 -20.98
C PHE A 92 12.57 -2.83 -21.33
N SER A 93 13.15 -2.21 -20.30
CA SER A 93 14.34 -1.38 -20.49
C SER A 93 15.52 -2.24 -20.98
N GLU A 94 16.49 -1.63 -21.66
CA GLU A 94 17.64 -2.34 -22.22
C GLU A 94 18.45 -3.09 -21.14
N ASP A 95 18.63 -2.47 -19.98
CA ASP A 95 19.29 -3.07 -18.83
C ASP A 95 18.52 -4.29 -18.29
N MET A 96 17.19 -4.19 -18.19
CA MET A 96 16.35 -5.29 -17.72
C MET A 96 16.34 -6.45 -18.72
N THR A 97 16.27 -6.16 -20.01
CA THR A 97 16.41 -7.15 -21.08
C THR A 97 17.73 -7.90 -21.00
N ASN A 98 18.85 -7.19 -20.82
CA ASN A 98 20.16 -7.83 -20.66
C ASN A 98 20.23 -8.78 -19.44
N ARG A 99 19.50 -8.46 -18.37
CA ARG A 99 19.40 -9.32 -17.16
C ARG A 99 18.45 -10.50 -17.35
N LEU A 100 17.34 -10.33 -18.07
CA LEU A 100 16.32 -11.36 -18.26
C LEU A 100 16.67 -12.39 -19.34
N ARG A 101 17.30 -11.98 -20.45
CA ARG A 101 17.68 -12.88 -21.55
C ARG A 101 18.39 -14.17 -21.14
N PRO A 102 19.38 -14.18 -20.22
CA PRO A 102 20.02 -15.43 -19.80
C PRO A 102 19.13 -16.35 -18.95
N VAL A 103 18.10 -15.81 -18.29
CA VAL A 103 17.21 -16.55 -17.37
C VAL A 103 15.80 -16.74 -17.93
N GLU A 104 15.49 -16.19 -19.11
CA GLU A 104 14.16 -16.19 -19.71
C GLU A 104 13.56 -17.59 -19.76
N GLY A 105 14.31 -18.58 -20.27
CA GLY A 105 13.81 -19.94 -20.38
C GLY A 105 13.51 -20.61 -19.03
N ASP A 106 14.26 -20.29 -17.99
CA ASP A 106 14.00 -20.78 -16.63
C ASP A 106 12.77 -20.07 -16.03
N LEU A 107 12.67 -18.75 -16.24
CA LEU A 107 11.56 -17.93 -15.79
C LEU A 107 10.22 -18.34 -16.45
N THR A 108 10.19 -18.51 -17.78
CA THR A 108 8.97 -18.93 -18.48
C THR A 108 8.56 -20.34 -18.10
N ALA A 109 9.51 -21.27 -17.97
CA ALA A 109 9.23 -22.62 -17.47
C ALA A 109 8.67 -22.61 -16.04
N ALA A 110 9.21 -21.76 -15.16
CA ALA A 110 8.69 -21.59 -13.80
C ALA A 110 7.26 -21.05 -13.81
N ILE A 111 6.99 -19.98 -14.57
CA ILE A 111 5.66 -19.36 -14.67
C ILE A 111 4.63 -20.35 -15.24
N GLN A 112 5.00 -21.15 -16.24
CA GLN A 112 4.14 -22.21 -16.78
C GLN A 112 3.81 -23.28 -15.73
N SER A 113 4.75 -23.59 -14.83
CA SER A 113 4.54 -24.54 -13.73
C SER A 113 3.58 -24.03 -12.65
N PHE A 114 3.32 -22.72 -12.57
CA PHE A 114 2.37 -22.15 -11.59
C PHE A 114 0.90 -22.42 -11.97
N GLY A 115 0.64 -22.71 -13.24
CA GLY A 115 -0.70 -22.97 -13.77
C GLY A 115 -1.41 -21.69 -14.25
N ALA A 116 -2.74 -21.76 -14.36
CA ALA A 116 -3.53 -20.64 -14.85
C ALA A 116 -3.49 -19.45 -13.89
N LEU A 117 -3.47 -18.23 -14.44
CA LEU A 117 -3.61 -17.01 -13.67
C LEU A 117 -5.06 -16.88 -13.16
N GLU A 118 -5.25 -16.76 -11.85
CA GLU A 118 -6.58 -16.56 -11.25
C GLU A 118 -6.85 -15.08 -10.94
N THR A 119 -5.87 -14.39 -10.33
CA THR A 119 -6.08 -13.03 -9.84
C THR A 119 -4.79 -12.24 -9.71
N ILE A 120 -4.88 -10.93 -9.93
CA ILE A 120 -3.80 -9.96 -9.67
C ILE A 120 -4.35 -8.86 -8.75
N ALA A 121 -3.87 -8.83 -7.51
CA ALA A 121 -4.26 -7.85 -6.50
C ALA A 121 -3.11 -6.88 -6.22
N HIS A 122 -3.39 -5.58 -6.20
CA HIS A 122 -2.41 -4.59 -5.76
C HIS A 122 -2.29 -4.62 -4.23
N VAL A 123 -1.08 -4.83 -3.72
CA VAL A 123 -0.81 -4.96 -2.28
C VAL A 123 -0.02 -3.80 -1.69
N GLY A 124 0.48 -2.89 -2.53
CA GLY A 124 1.14 -1.67 -2.10
C GLY A 124 2.28 -1.28 -3.03
N HIS A 125 3.19 -0.48 -2.51
CA HIS A 125 4.26 0.13 -3.30
C HIS A 125 5.61 -0.07 -2.61
N GLN A 126 6.66 -0.35 -3.37
CA GLN A 126 8.00 -0.60 -2.86
C GLN A 126 9.04 0.17 -3.69
N ASN A 127 9.80 1.06 -3.04
CA ASN A 127 10.91 1.81 -3.68
C ASN A 127 10.53 2.58 -4.96
N GLY A 128 9.29 3.08 -5.09
CA GLY A 128 8.85 3.75 -6.32
C GLY A 128 8.24 2.82 -7.38
N ALA A 129 8.11 1.52 -7.07
CA ALA A 129 7.51 0.51 -7.93
C ALA A 129 6.25 -0.09 -7.30
N ASP A 130 5.25 -0.40 -8.11
CA ASP A 130 4.00 -1.00 -7.67
C ASP A 130 4.18 -2.48 -7.38
N MET A 131 3.54 -2.96 -6.32
CA MET A 131 3.66 -4.31 -5.83
C MET A 131 2.31 -5.01 -5.92
N PHE A 132 2.32 -6.16 -6.58
CA PHE A 132 1.16 -6.98 -6.84
C PHE A 132 1.34 -8.37 -6.25
N GLU A 133 0.25 -8.92 -5.75
CA GLU A 133 0.13 -10.32 -5.43
C GLU A 133 -0.61 -11.00 -6.58
N VAL A 134 0.06 -11.96 -7.20
CA VAL A 134 -0.42 -12.71 -8.35
C VAL A 134 -0.72 -14.12 -7.88
N ARG A 135 -2.00 -14.47 -7.91
CA ARG A 135 -2.49 -15.78 -7.58
C ARG A 135 -2.63 -16.62 -8.83
N PHE A 136 -1.88 -17.71 -8.86
CA PHE A 136 -2.00 -18.77 -9.83
C PHE A 136 -2.74 -19.96 -9.21
N GLU A 137 -3.18 -20.88 -10.06
CA GLU A 137 -3.86 -22.12 -9.63
C GLU A 137 -3.04 -22.91 -8.60
N SER A 138 -1.72 -23.00 -8.79
CA SER A 138 -0.85 -23.80 -7.93
C SER A 138 -0.17 -23.03 -6.79
N ILE A 139 -0.03 -21.70 -6.91
CA ILE A 139 0.80 -20.90 -6.00
C ILE A 139 0.38 -19.42 -5.94
N LEU A 140 0.69 -18.79 -4.82
CA LEU A 140 0.60 -17.33 -4.64
C LEU A 140 2.00 -16.71 -4.75
N THR A 141 2.14 -15.71 -5.59
CA THR A 141 3.44 -15.09 -5.90
C THR A 141 3.35 -13.58 -5.75
N GLN A 142 4.48 -12.94 -5.50
CA GLN A 142 4.53 -11.50 -5.32
C GLN A 142 5.46 -10.88 -6.35
N TRP A 143 4.93 -9.87 -7.03
CA TRP A 143 5.55 -9.20 -8.15
C TRP A 143 5.74 -7.72 -7.82
N VAL A 144 6.89 -7.17 -8.17
CA VAL A 144 7.15 -5.73 -8.08
C VAL A 144 7.47 -5.26 -9.49
N ILE A 145 6.72 -4.26 -9.97
CA ILE A 145 6.87 -3.68 -11.30
C ILE A 145 7.08 -2.18 -11.18
N GLY A 146 8.18 -1.71 -11.78
CA GLY A 146 8.54 -0.29 -11.82
C GLY A 146 8.89 0.13 -13.24
N PHE A 147 8.42 1.32 -13.61
CA PHE A 147 8.64 1.92 -14.92
C PHE A 147 9.75 2.97 -14.88
N ASP A 148 10.52 3.12 -15.96
CA ASP A 148 11.41 4.28 -16.13
C ASP A 148 10.70 5.47 -16.80
N ALA A 149 11.47 6.53 -17.08
CA ALA A 149 10.97 7.76 -17.69
C ALA A 149 10.42 7.57 -19.13
N GLU A 150 10.81 6.50 -19.82
CA GLU A 150 10.35 6.14 -21.16
C GLU A 150 9.15 5.16 -21.13
N ASP A 151 8.52 4.95 -19.97
CA ASP A 151 7.36 4.05 -19.79
C ASP A 151 7.69 2.57 -20.06
N ARG A 152 8.98 2.17 -19.97
CA ARG A 152 9.40 0.77 -20.06
C ARG A 152 9.58 0.15 -18.68
N ILE A 153 9.46 -1.17 -18.61
CA ILE A 153 9.67 -1.92 -17.37
C ILE A 153 11.15 -1.88 -17.02
N ALA A 154 11.50 -1.11 -16.01
CA ALA A 154 12.86 -0.95 -15.51
C ALA A 154 13.18 -1.88 -14.35
N VAL A 155 12.13 -2.29 -13.63
CA VAL A 155 12.21 -3.22 -12.50
C VAL A 155 11.07 -4.21 -12.65
N LEU A 156 11.40 -5.49 -12.76
CA LEU A 156 10.46 -6.59 -12.57
C LEU A 156 11.08 -7.60 -11.62
N LEU A 157 10.54 -7.71 -10.42
CA LEU A 157 11.00 -8.67 -9.43
C LEU A 157 9.89 -9.65 -9.13
N PHE A 158 10.22 -10.92 -9.22
CA PHE A 158 9.36 -12.04 -8.89
C PHE A 158 9.89 -12.73 -7.63
N ARG A 159 8.99 -13.05 -6.70
CA ARG A 159 9.29 -13.93 -5.55
C ARG A 159 8.07 -14.78 -5.22
N GLU A 160 8.31 -15.99 -4.73
CA GLU A 160 7.26 -16.78 -4.08
C GLU A 160 6.77 -16.01 -2.85
N ALA A 161 5.45 -15.89 -2.69
CA ALA A 161 4.91 -15.26 -1.49
C ALA A 161 5.24 -16.17 -0.30
N PRO A 162 5.73 -15.64 0.83
CA PRO A 162 5.96 -16.47 2.00
C PRO A 162 4.65 -17.17 2.37
N PRO A 163 4.66 -18.48 2.65
CA PRO A 163 3.46 -19.12 3.19
C PRO A 163 3.04 -18.34 4.43
N ALA A 164 1.73 -18.15 4.63
CA ALA A 164 1.17 -17.42 5.77
C ALA A 164 1.61 -17.94 7.16
N GLU A 165 2.44 -18.99 7.21
CA GLU A 165 3.02 -19.62 8.38
C GLU A 165 4.53 -19.91 8.20
N ALA A 166 5.33 -18.89 7.92
CA ALA A 166 6.78 -18.92 8.20
C ALA A 166 7.07 -18.16 9.50
N ALA A 167 6.35 -18.51 10.58
CA ALA A 167 6.85 -18.32 11.93
C ALA A 167 8.16 -19.13 12.05
N PRO A 168 9.18 -18.61 12.74
CA PRO A 168 10.57 -19.02 12.57
C PRO A 168 10.74 -20.51 12.80
N ALA A 169 11.35 -21.21 11.84
CA ALA A 169 11.92 -22.53 12.12
C ALA A 169 12.87 -22.36 13.32
N PRO A 170 12.68 -23.08 14.44
CA PRO A 170 13.60 -22.98 15.56
C PRO A 170 14.98 -23.37 15.03
N ALA A 171 15.91 -22.43 15.14
CA ALA A 171 17.32 -22.65 14.84
C ALA A 171 17.76 -23.93 15.54
N SER A 172 17.93 -25.00 14.78
CA SER A 172 18.53 -26.23 15.27
C SER A 172 20.02 -25.95 15.38
N GLY A 173 20.42 -25.55 16.59
CA GLY A 173 21.81 -25.43 16.95
C GLY A 173 22.52 -26.76 16.75
N SER A 174 23.74 -26.70 16.25
CA SER A 174 24.74 -27.77 16.33
C SER A 174 26.03 -27.17 16.84
#